data_AF-A0AAQ3JZ39-F1
#
_entry.id   AF-A0AAQ3JZ39-F1
#
_cell.length_a   1.000
_cell.length_b   1.000
_cell.length_c   1.000
_cell.angle_alpha   90.00
_cell.angle_beta   90.00
_cell.angle_gamma   90.00
#
_symmetry.space_group_name_H-M   'P 1'
#
loop_
_entity.id
_entity.type
_entity.pdbx_description
1 polymer ?
#
loop_
_entity_poly.entity_id
_entity_poly.type
_entity_poly.pdbx_seq_one_letter_code
_entity_poly.pdbx_strand_id
1 'polypeptide(L)'
;MATAVSSPASNWDELRREARRIEGDLDVRLSSYAKLGGYSDPRRPASDSHWKSMEMEIESLLARLTEVNEAMSRCAAAATPTTSVAQKLTRHRDILHEFTQEFKRTRGNIMSIREHAELLTSVRNDINEYKASSSMQPVPNLLRERAAIHGSVSQVKGLYSIMLTMQQVKMFYIFQIDEVTSQAEAIKGVLSAQRSTFGDIQGKVKQLSDKFPMVRSILGMIKRKKSKDTIILAAVIAGCTLFLFIYWISK
;
A
#
# COMPACT_ATOMS: atom_id res chain seq x y z
N MET A 1 39.48 14.31 3.66
CA MET A 1 38.14 14.93 3.69
C MET A 1 37.15 13.82 4.01
N ALA A 2 36.81 13.65 5.29
CA ALA A 2 35.96 12.57 5.75
C ALA A 2 34.51 12.88 5.39
N THR A 3 33.89 12.06 4.55
CA THR A 3 32.46 12.10 4.27
C THR A 3 31.73 11.62 5.51
N ALA A 4 31.12 12.55 6.25
CA ALA A 4 30.23 12.22 7.36
C ALA A 4 29.08 11.38 6.81
N VAL A 5 29.08 10.08 7.09
CA VAL A 5 27.94 9.19 6.80
C VAL A 5 26.78 9.70 7.65
N SER A 6 25.81 10.36 7.02
CA SER A 6 24.58 10.80 7.66
C SER A 6 23.88 9.57 8.24
N SER A 7 23.46 9.66 9.51
CA SER A 7 22.77 8.54 10.15
C SER A 7 21.44 8.27 9.45
N PRO A 8 21.00 7.01 9.29
CA PRO A 8 19.73 6.68 8.63
C PRO A 8 18.52 7.41 9.27
N ALA A 9 18.61 7.75 10.55
CA ALA A 9 17.62 8.57 11.25
C ALA A 9 17.58 10.05 10.78
N SER A 10 18.72 10.67 10.49
CA SER A 10 18.75 12.06 9.98
C SER A 10 18.22 12.13 8.55
N ASN A 11 18.53 11.12 7.74
CA ASN A 11 18.02 11.00 6.37
C ASN A 11 16.48 10.84 6.34
N TRP A 12 15.93 10.01 7.23
CA TRP A 12 14.47 9.86 7.39
C TRP A 12 13.76 11.17 7.74
N ASP A 13 14.35 11.96 8.65
CA ASP A 13 13.76 13.22 9.10
C ASP A 13 13.78 14.31 8.02
N GLU A 14 14.80 14.31 7.17
CA GLU A 14 14.90 15.19 6.00
C GLU A 14 13.84 14.83 4.94
N LEU A 15 13.74 13.55 4.59
CA LEU A 15 12.74 13.07 3.62
C LEU A 15 11.31 13.39 4.07
N ARG A 16 11.02 13.25 5.36
CA ARG A 16 9.70 13.59 5.92
C ARG A 16 9.40 15.08 5.89
N ARG A 17 10.41 15.94 6.08
CA ARG A 17 10.25 17.40 5.94
C ARG A 17 9.96 17.76 4.49
N GLU A 18 10.67 17.14 3.55
CA GLU A 18 10.45 17.34 2.12
C GLU A 18 9.07 16.85 1.66
N ALA A 19 8.63 15.68 2.14
CA ALA A 19 7.28 15.16 1.88
C ALA A 19 6.20 16.17 2.27
N ARG A 20 6.27 16.73 3.49
CA ARG A 20 5.31 17.74 3.97
C ARG A 20 5.32 19.03 3.15
N ARG A 21 6.51 19.43 2.66
CA ARG A 21 6.65 20.60 1.78
C ARG A 21 5.91 20.36 0.47
N ILE A 22 6.13 19.21 -0.15
CA ILE A 22 5.46 18.82 -1.40
C ILE A 22 3.94 18.66 -1.21
N GLU A 23 3.50 18.07 -0.09
CA GLU A 23 2.08 17.95 0.28
C GLU A 23 1.42 19.34 0.36
N GLY A 24 2.08 20.33 0.97
CA GLY A 24 1.59 21.72 0.99
C GLY A 24 1.54 22.38 -0.38
N ASP A 25 2.55 22.16 -1.22
CA ASP A 25 2.58 22.68 -2.60
C ASP A 25 1.45 22.05 -3.45
N LEU A 26 1.18 20.75 -3.25
CA LEU A 26 0.08 20.03 -3.91
C LEU A 26 -1.28 20.60 -3.54
N ASP A 27 -1.54 20.86 -2.26
CA ASP A 27 -2.81 21.42 -1.78
C ASP A 27 -3.14 22.77 -2.43
N VAL A 28 -2.16 23.68 -2.47
CA VAL A 28 -2.31 25.02 -3.09
C VAL A 28 -2.58 24.91 -4.59
N ARG A 29 -1.84 24.03 -5.29
CA ARG A 29 -1.96 23.86 -6.74
C ARG A 29 -3.23 23.15 -7.15
N LEU A 30 -3.64 22.11 -6.42
CA LEU A 30 -4.92 21.42 -6.65
C LEU A 30 -6.09 22.36 -6.41
N SER A 31 -6.04 23.15 -5.34
CA SER A 31 -7.04 24.19 -5.08
C SER A 31 -7.13 25.21 -6.22
N SER A 32 -5.99 25.64 -6.76
CA SER A 32 -5.93 26.59 -7.89
C SER A 32 -6.43 25.97 -9.19
N TYR A 33 -6.10 24.71 -9.44
CA TYR A 33 -6.55 23.94 -10.59
C TYR A 33 -8.06 23.68 -10.56
N ALA A 34 -8.61 23.31 -9.40
CA ALA A 34 -10.05 23.14 -9.22
C ALA A 34 -10.84 24.43 -9.48
N LYS A 35 -10.29 25.60 -9.07
CA LYS A 35 -10.92 26.91 -9.32
C LYS A 35 -11.03 27.26 -10.79
N LEU A 36 -10.05 26.86 -11.60
CA LEU A 36 -10.14 27.09 -13.03
C LEU A 36 -11.39 26.38 -13.60
N GLY A 37 -11.70 25.15 -13.16
CA GLY A 37 -12.88 24.40 -13.59
C GLY A 37 -14.23 25.02 -13.22
N GLY A 38 -14.28 25.82 -12.16
CA GLY A 38 -15.51 26.46 -11.68
C GLY A 38 -15.82 27.83 -12.30
N TYR A 39 -14.84 28.46 -12.97
CA TYR A 39 -14.93 29.82 -13.52
C TYR A 39 -14.55 29.85 -15.01
N SER A 40 -15.12 28.97 -15.82
CA SER A 40 -15.06 29.12 -17.28
C SER A 40 -16.08 30.16 -17.72
N ASP A 41 -15.68 31.44 -17.74
CA ASP A 41 -16.42 32.50 -18.44
C ASP A 41 -16.56 32.10 -19.93
N PRO A 42 -17.79 31.88 -20.45
CA PRO A 42 -18.00 31.49 -21.84
C PRO A 42 -17.45 32.50 -22.87
N ARG A 43 -17.13 33.73 -22.45
CA ARG A 43 -16.58 34.79 -23.32
C ARG A 43 -15.06 34.81 -23.43
N ARG A 44 -14.34 34.08 -22.57
CA ARG A 44 -12.88 33.99 -22.62
C ARG A 44 -12.49 32.53 -22.78
N PRO A 45 -12.12 32.07 -23.98
CA PRO A 45 -11.50 30.76 -24.11
C PRO A 45 -10.24 30.79 -23.26
N ALA A 46 -10.30 30.13 -22.10
CA ALA A 46 -9.14 30.01 -21.24
C ALA A 46 -8.07 29.28 -22.05
N SER A 47 -6.90 29.90 -22.22
CA SER A 47 -5.82 29.34 -23.03
C SER A 47 -5.53 27.89 -22.59
N ASP A 48 -5.76 26.92 -23.48
CA ASP A 48 -5.49 25.49 -23.29
C ASP A 48 -4.11 25.23 -22.68
N SER A 49 -3.16 26.13 -22.94
CA SER A 49 -1.80 26.05 -22.44
C SER A 49 -1.68 26.23 -20.92
N HIS A 50 -2.53 27.05 -20.29
CA HIS A 50 -2.39 27.35 -18.85
C HIS A 50 -2.78 26.15 -17.98
N TRP A 51 -3.85 25.46 -18.35
CA TRP A 51 -4.36 24.28 -17.64
C TRP A 51 -3.41 23.10 -17.76
N LYS A 52 -2.95 22.83 -18.99
CA LYS A 52 -1.94 21.79 -19.25
C LYS A 52 -0.65 22.06 -18.49
N SER A 53 -0.25 23.33 -18.36
CA SER A 53 0.92 23.70 -17.55
C SER A 53 0.72 23.33 -16.07
N MET A 54 -0.46 23.62 -15.51
CA MET A 54 -0.74 23.30 -14.11
C MET A 54 -0.95 21.80 -13.87
N GLU A 55 -1.49 21.06 -14.84
CA GLU A 55 -1.53 19.59 -14.83
C GLU A 55 -0.11 19.01 -14.78
N MET A 56 0.79 19.46 -15.66
CA MET A 56 2.19 19.00 -15.65
C MET A 56 2.89 19.31 -14.33
N GLU A 57 2.61 20.47 -13.74
CA GLU A 57 3.14 20.84 -12.43
C GLU A 57 2.66 19.91 -11.31
N ILE A 58 1.36 19.62 -11.25
CA ILE A 58 0.77 18.72 -10.25
C ILE A 58 1.31 17.29 -10.47
N GLU A 59 1.36 16.81 -11.71
CA GLU A 59 1.93 15.51 -12.07
C GLU A 59 3.40 15.39 -11.63
N SER A 60 4.20 16.45 -11.81
CA SER A 60 5.60 16.48 -11.35
C SER A 60 5.73 16.41 -9.83
N LEU A 61 4.86 17.10 -9.08
CA LEU A 61 4.87 17.07 -7.62
C LEU A 61 4.42 15.71 -7.08
N LEU A 62 3.41 15.09 -7.69
CA LEU A 62 2.98 13.73 -7.35
C LEU A 62 4.09 12.70 -7.61
N ALA A 63 4.80 12.84 -8.74
CA ALA A 63 5.96 12.00 -9.05
C ALA A 63 7.08 12.20 -8.01
N ARG A 64 7.35 13.44 -7.61
CA ARG A 64 8.35 13.75 -6.59
C ARG A 64 7.96 13.20 -5.21
N LEU A 65 6.70 13.32 -4.80
CA LEU A 65 6.21 12.75 -3.55
C LEU A 65 6.29 11.22 -3.55
N THR A 66 6.03 10.58 -4.70
CA THR A 66 6.22 9.13 -4.89
C THR A 66 7.69 8.75 -4.67
N GLU A 67 8.62 9.47 -5.29
CA GLU A 67 10.06 9.24 -5.12
C GLU A 67 10.51 9.38 -3.66
N VAL A 68 10.03 10.42 -2.96
CA VAL A 68 10.32 10.67 -1.55
C VAL A 68 9.74 9.56 -0.66
N ASN A 69 8.52 9.08 -0.93
CA ASN A 69 7.90 7.96 -0.22
C ASN A 69 8.67 6.64 -0.43
N GLU A 70 9.17 6.40 -1.63
CA GLU A 70 10.04 5.25 -1.92
C GLU A 70 11.40 5.37 -1.23
N ALA A 71 11.99 6.56 -1.20
CA ALA A 71 13.21 6.81 -0.44
C ALA A 71 13.03 6.62 1.07
N MET A 72 11.90 7.08 1.62
CA MET A 72 11.51 6.81 3.01
C MET A 72 11.39 5.29 3.25
N SER A 73 10.71 4.57 2.36
CA SER A 73 10.55 3.11 2.45
C SER A 73 11.91 2.38 2.51
N ARG A 74 12.87 2.79 1.66
CA ARG A 74 14.24 2.25 1.70
C ARG A 74 14.96 2.57 3.01
N CYS A 75 14.82 3.78 3.53
CA CYS A 75 15.40 4.16 4.83
C CYS A 75 14.80 3.38 5.99
N ALA A 76 13.48 3.15 5.99
CA ALA A 76 12.80 2.35 6.99
C ALA A 76 13.21 0.87 6.94
N ALA A 77 13.52 0.34 5.77
CA ALA A 77 14.03 -1.02 5.60
C ALA A 77 15.50 -1.17 6.04
N ALA A 78 16.32 -0.12 5.88
CA ALA A 78 17.71 -0.10 6.30
C ALA A 78 17.89 0.15 7.81
N ALA A 79 16.95 0.83 8.45
CA ALA A 79 16.89 1.02 9.89
C ALA A 79 16.20 -0.17 10.59
N THR A 80 16.41 -0.33 11.90
CA THR A 80 15.66 -1.32 12.69
C THR A 80 14.16 -0.99 12.61
N PRO A 81 13.30 -1.92 12.13
CA PRO A 81 11.88 -1.62 11.95
C PRO A 81 11.23 -1.28 13.29
N THR A 82 10.70 -0.06 13.41
CA THR A 82 9.86 0.34 14.55
C THR A 82 8.44 0.55 14.10
N THR A 83 7.46 0.15 14.92
CA THR A 83 6.03 0.30 14.63
C THR A 83 5.66 1.75 14.31
N SER A 84 6.29 2.72 14.99
CA SER A 84 6.05 4.16 14.76
C SER A 84 6.54 4.66 13.39
N VAL A 85 7.65 4.13 12.87
CA VAL A 85 8.17 4.49 11.54
C VAL A 85 7.30 3.87 10.46
N ALA A 86 6.90 2.61 10.64
CA ALA A 86 5.99 1.92 9.73
C ALA A 86 4.62 2.63 9.62
N GLN A 87 4.02 3.03 10.74
CA GLN A 87 2.75 3.76 10.75
C GLN A 87 2.85 5.13 10.04
N LYS A 88 3.93 5.88 10.30
CA LYS A 88 4.17 7.17 9.62
C LYS A 88 4.34 6.99 8.11
N LEU A 89 5.03 5.93 7.68
CA LEU A 89 5.20 5.61 6.26
C LEU A 89 3.86 5.28 5.60
N THR A 90 3.02 4.46 6.25
CA THR A 90 1.67 4.18 5.79
C THR A 90 0.87 5.47 5.62
N ARG A 91 0.92 6.39 6.59
CA ARG A 91 0.19 7.66 6.47
C ARG A 91 0.65 8.51 5.28
N HIS A 92 1.95 8.58 5.01
CA HIS A 92 2.44 9.31 3.82
C HIS A 92 2.02 8.65 2.50
N ARG A 93 1.86 7.33 2.46
CA ARG A 93 1.30 6.62 1.30
C ARG A 93 -0.19 6.92 1.11
N ASP A 94 -0.96 6.94 2.20
CA ASP A 94 -2.38 7.29 2.16
C ASP A 94 -2.59 8.72 1.66
N ILE A 95 -1.80 9.69 2.16
CA ILE A 95 -1.85 11.09 1.71
C ILE A 95 -1.54 11.22 0.21
N LEU A 96 -0.48 10.55 -0.27
CA LEU A 96 -0.16 10.51 -1.70
C LEU A 96 -1.33 9.95 -2.53
N HIS A 97 -1.98 8.90 -2.02
CA HIS A 97 -3.13 8.30 -2.66
C HIS A 97 -4.33 9.25 -2.73
N GLU A 98 -4.65 9.93 -1.61
CA GLU A 98 -5.70 10.94 -1.51
C GLU A 98 -5.48 12.07 -2.55
N PHE A 99 -4.28 12.65 -2.62
CA PHE A 99 -3.96 13.69 -3.61
C PHE A 99 -4.05 13.20 -5.05
N THR A 100 -3.60 11.96 -5.32
CA THR A 100 -3.69 11.37 -6.66
C THR A 100 -5.14 11.17 -7.09
N GLN A 101 -6.00 10.72 -6.19
CA GLN A 101 -7.43 10.57 -6.45
C GLN A 101 -8.11 11.93 -6.67
N GLU A 102 -7.80 12.91 -5.82
CA GLU A 102 -8.35 14.25 -5.94
C GLU A 102 -7.97 14.90 -7.27
N PHE A 103 -6.71 14.79 -7.70
CA PHE A 103 -6.26 15.29 -8.98
C PHE A 103 -7.06 14.66 -10.13
N LYS A 104 -7.20 13.33 -10.16
CA LYS A 104 -7.97 12.61 -11.18
C LYS A 104 -9.43 13.05 -11.22
N ARG A 105 -10.06 13.17 -10.05
CA ARG A 105 -11.46 13.62 -9.93
C ARG A 105 -11.63 15.04 -10.48
N THR A 106 -10.75 15.95 -10.07
CA THR A 106 -10.79 17.36 -10.49
C THR A 106 -10.54 17.51 -11.99
N ARG A 107 -9.55 16.78 -12.53
CA ARG A 107 -9.26 16.73 -13.97
C ARG A 107 -10.46 16.24 -14.77
N GLY A 108 -11.09 15.14 -14.34
CA GLY A 108 -12.29 14.62 -14.99
C GLY A 108 -13.45 15.61 -14.99
N ASN A 109 -13.68 16.29 -13.87
CA ASN A 109 -14.70 17.34 -13.78
C ASN A 109 -14.43 18.51 -14.75
N ILE A 110 -13.18 18.98 -14.82
CA ILE A 110 -12.77 20.05 -15.73
C ILE A 110 -12.96 19.64 -17.19
N MET A 111 -12.56 18.41 -17.55
CA MET A 111 -12.76 17.88 -18.91
C MET A 111 -14.23 17.81 -19.28
N SER A 112 -15.10 17.32 -18.38
CA SER A 112 -16.54 17.25 -18.64
C SER A 112 -17.17 18.63 -18.86
N ILE A 113 -16.82 19.63 -18.03
CA ILE A 113 -17.29 21.02 -18.18
C ILE A 113 -16.85 21.60 -19.52
N ARG A 114 -15.62 21.28 -19.96
CA ARG A 114 -15.07 21.74 -21.23
C ARG A 114 -15.76 21.10 -22.43
N GLU A 115 -15.95 19.79 -22.43
CA GLU A 115 -16.68 19.08 -23.48
C GLU A 115 -18.07 19.68 -23.66
N HIS A 116 -18.75 19.99 -22.56
CA HIS A 116 -20.04 20.68 -22.59
C HIS A 116 -19.94 22.08 -23.23
N ALA A 117 -18.91 22.87 -22.91
CA ALA A 117 -18.70 24.20 -23.50
C ALA A 117 -18.35 24.15 -25.01
N GLU A 118 -17.56 23.17 -25.43
CA GLU A 118 -17.21 22.95 -26.85
C GLU A 118 -18.46 22.56 -27.66
N LEU A 119 -19.30 21.66 -27.14
CA LEU A 119 -20.56 21.28 -27.77
C LEU A 119 -21.49 22.49 -27.95
N LEU A 120 -21.66 23.33 -26.93
CA LEU A 120 -22.48 24.55 -27.03
C LEU A 120 -21.93 25.56 -28.04
N THR A 121 -20.61 25.66 -28.14
CA THR A 121 -19.95 26.53 -29.13
C THR A 121 -20.13 26.00 -30.55
N SER A 122 -20.00 24.69 -30.76
CA SER A 122 -20.26 24.03 -32.03
C SER A 122 -21.70 24.26 -32.49
N VAL A 123 -22.68 24.00 -31.62
CA VAL A 123 -24.10 24.22 -31.92
C VAL A 123 -24.37 25.69 -32.27
N ARG A 124 -23.75 26.63 -31.56
CA ARG A 124 -23.88 28.06 -31.85
C ARG A 124 -23.30 28.42 -33.22
N ASN A 125 -22.17 27.84 -33.59
CA ASN A 125 -21.55 28.05 -34.90
C ASN A 125 -22.41 27.46 -36.02
N ASP A 126 -22.93 26.24 -35.85
CA ASP A 126 -23.82 25.59 -36.83
C ASP A 126 -25.11 26.40 -37.06
N ILE A 127 -25.71 26.95 -35.99
CA ILE A 127 -26.89 27.83 -36.08
C ILE A 127 -26.57 29.11 -36.86
N ASN A 128 -25.39 29.71 -36.62
CA ASN A 128 -24.95 30.90 -37.34
C ASN A 128 -24.63 30.60 -38.80
N GLU A 129 -24.01 29.46 -39.09
CA GLU A 129 -23.69 29.00 -40.44
C GLU A 129 -24.96 28.65 -41.23
N TYR A 130 -25.96 28.02 -40.60
CA TYR A 130 -27.27 27.80 -41.19
C TYR A 130 -27.98 29.12 -41.53
N LYS A 131 -27.95 30.11 -40.63
CA LYS A 131 -28.49 31.44 -40.90
C LYS A 131 -27.75 32.17 -42.02
N ALA A 132 -26.44 31.97 -42.14
CA ALA A 132 -25.62 32.57 -43.19
C ALA A 132 -25.77 31.88 -44.56
N SER A 133 -26.08 30.59 -44.59
CA SER A 133 -26.19 29.76 -45.81
C SER A 133 -27.59 29.74 -46.44
N SER A 134 -28.55 30.51 -45.91
CA SER A 134 -29.90 30.66 -46.48
C SER A 134 -29.92 31.27 -47.90
N SER A 135 -28.76 31.59 -48.50
CA SER A 135 -28.62 31.98 -49.90
C SER A 135 -27.81 30.94 -50.71
N MET A 136 -28.49 30.23 -51.63
CA MET A 136 -27.97 29.64 -52.89
C MET A 136 -27.64 28.11 -52.96
N GLN A 137 -28.53 27.36 -53.65
CA GLN A 137 -28.30 26.19 -54.56
C GLN A 137 -28.02 24.76 -53.98
N PRO A 138 -28.16 23.67 -54.79
CA PRO A 138 -28.96 22.48 -54.46
C PRO A 138 -28.27 21.54 -53.44
N VAL A 139 -28.59 21.79 -52.18
CA VAL A 139 -27.99 21.22 -50.96
C VAL A 139 -28.25 19.71 -50.67
N PRO A 140 -29.32 19.03 -51.12
CA PRO A 140 -29.75 17.78 -50.47
C PRO A 140 -28.88 16.55 -50.76
N ASN A 141 -28.17 16.50 -51.90
CA ASN A 141 -27.30 15.36 -52.22
C ASN A 141 -25.97 15.43 -51.46
N LEU A 142 -25.35 16.62 -51.41
CA LEU A 142 -24.10 16.84 -50.66
C LEU A 142 -24.33 16.75 -49.15
N LEU A 143 -25.47 17.21 -48.64
CA LEU A 143 -25.82 17.05 -47.21
C LEU A 143 -25.98 15.59 -46.81
N ARG A 144 -26.61 14.77 -47.66
CA ARG A 144 -26.80 13.34 -47.40
C ARG A 144 -25.48 12.59 -47.39
N GLU A 145 -24.58 12.90 -48.33
CA GLU A 145 -23.23 12.31 -48.36
C GLU A 145 -22.41 12.75 -47.14
N ARG A 146 -22.47 14.04 -46.78
CA ARG A 146 -21.81 14.59 -45.57
C ARG A 146 -22.35 13.97 -44.29
N ALA A 147 -23.68 13.76 -44.20
CA ALA A 147 -24.31 13.11 -43.06
C ALA A 147 -23.90 11.63 -42.93
N ALA A 148 -23.77 10.91 -44.05
CA ALA A 148 -23.29 9.53 -44.06
C ALA A 148 -21.83 9.43 -43.61
N ILE A 149 -20.94 10.29 -44.14
CA ILE A 149 -19.53 10.35 -43.73
C ILE A 149 -19.41 10.72 -42.25
N HIS A 150 -20.19 11.70 -41.78
CA HIS A 150 -20.20 12.10 -40.38
C HIS A 150 -20.65 10.96 -39.46
N GLY A 151 -21.68 10.21 -39.86
CA GLY A 151 -22.12 9.00 -39.16
C GLY A 151 -20.99 7.97 -39.03
N SER A 152 -20.30 7.66 -40.12
CA SER A 152 -19.17 6.73 -40.14
C SER A 152 -18.00 7.22 -39.28
N VAL A 153 -17.65 8.52 -39.35
CA VAL A 153 -16.58 9.10 -38.53
C VAL A 153 -16.92 9.05 -37.04
N SER A 154 -18.18 9.30 -36.68
CA SER A 154 -18.64 9.19 -35.29
C SER A 154 -18.57 7.76 -34.78
N GLN A 155 -18.91 6.77 -35.61
CA GLN A 155 -18.77 5.34 -35.26
C GLN A 155 -17.30 4.93 -35.07
N VAL A 156 -16.40 5.36 -35.96
CA VAL A 156 -14.97 5.08 -35.85
C VAL A 156 -14.38 5.73 -34.59
N LYS A 157 -14.76 6.96 -34.28
CA LYS A 157 -14.37 7.63 -33.02
C LYS A 157 -14.87 6.86 -31.79
N GLY A 158 -16.11 6.37 -31.83
CA GLY A 158 -16.67 5.50 -30.79
C GLY A 158 -15.86 4.22 -30.59
N LEU A 159 -15.53 3.53 -31.68
CA LEU A 159 -14.69 2.33 -31.64
C LEU A 159 -13.28 2.61 -31.09
N TYR A 160 -12.67 3.73 -31.48
CA TYR A 160 -11.37 4.15 -30.98
C TYR A 160 -11.41 4.47 -29.47
N SER A 161 -12.47 5.13 -29.01
CA SER A 161 -12.71 5.38 -27.58
C SER A 161 -12.87 4.06 -26.81
N ILE A 162 -13.65 3.11 -27.32
CA ILE A 162 -13.80 1.79 -26.70
C ILE A 162 -12.45 1.06 -26.64
N MET A 163 -11.66 1.08 -27.73
CA MET A 163 -10.34 0.47 -27.75
C MET A 163 -9.37 1.10 -26.74
N LEU A 164 -9.37 2.43 -26.61
CA LEU A 164 -8.56 3.14 -25.61
C LEU A 164 -8.98 2.76 -24.18
N THR A 165 -10.29 2.70 -23.89
CA THR A 165 -10.77 2.29 -22.57
C THR A 165 -10.39 0.84 -22.26
N MET A 166 -10.49 -0.06 -23.24
CA MET A 166 -10.02 -1.45 -23.11
C MET A 166 -8.51 -1.55 -22.84
N GLN A 167 -7.71 -0.72 -23.51
CA GLN A 167 -6.26 -0.67 -23.29
C GLN A 167 -5.91 -0.18 -21.87
N GLN A 168 -6.63 0.82 -21.36
CA GLN A 168 -6.45 1.32 -19.99
C GLN A 168 -6.84 0.26 -18.95
N VAL A 169 -7.99 -0.40 -19.13
CA VAL A 169 -8.44 -1.51 -18.27
C VAL A 169 -7.42 -2.65 -18.28
N LYS A 170 -6.87 -2.98 -19.45
CA LYS A 170 -5.83 -4.01 -19.57
C LYS A 170 -4.56 -3.63 -18.80
N MET A 171 -4.08 -2.39 -18.93
CA MET A 171 -2.92 -1.91 -18.16
C MET A 171 -3.17 -1.95 -16.65
N PHE A 172 -4.37 -1.55 -16.20
CA PHE A 172 -4.75 -1.60 -14.80
C PHE A 172 -4.78 -3.03 -14.25
N TYR A 173 -5.32 -3.98 -15.00
CA TYR A 173 -5.31 -5.40 -14.62
C TYR A 173 -3.91 -5.98 -14.50
N ILE A 174 -3.02 -5.66 -15.44
CA ILE A 174 -1.61 -6.10 -15.38
C ILE A 174 -0.95 -5.58 -14.12
N PHE A 175 -1.12 -4.30 -13.82
CA PHE A 175 -0.55 -3.69 -12.61
C PHE A 175 -1.05 -4.36 -11.32
N GLN A 176 -2.35 -4.64 -11.20
CA GLN A 176 -2.88 -5.34 -10.03
C GLN A 176 -2.34 -6.76 -9.90
N ILE A 177 -2.16 -7.49 -11.00
CA ILE A 177 -1.57 -8.84 -10.98
C ILE A 177 -0.13 -8.79 -10.49
N ASP A 178 0.67 -7.83 -10.96
CA ASP A 178 2.06 -7.68 -10.54
C ASP A 178 2.16 -7.34 -9.05
N GLU A 179 1.26 -6.49 -8.53
CA GLU A 179 1.18 -6.17 -7.11
C GLU A 179 0.86 -7.40 -6.25
N VAL A 180 -0.19 -8.15 -6.61
CA VAL A 180 -0.57 -9.39 -5.89
C VAL A 180 0.54 -10.44 -5.99
N THR A 181 1.23 -10.53 -7.13
CA THR A 181 2.36 -11.45 -7.31
C THR A 181 3.53 -11.05 -6.41
N SER A 182 3.87 -9.77 -6.34
CA SER A 182 4.91 -9.26 -5.45
C SER A 182 4.59 -9.52 -3.98
N GLN A 183 3.34 -9.31 -3.56
CA GLN A 183 2.90 -9.65 -2.20
C GLN A 183 3.04 -11.15 -1.92
N ALA A 184 2.68 -12.01 -2.86
CA ALA A 184 2.82 -13.46 -2.72
C ALA A 184 4.29 -13.89 -2.59
N GLU A 185 5.21 -13.26 -3.33
CA GLU A 185 6.65 -13.51 -3.19
C GLU A 185 7.19 -13.09 -1.82
N ALA A 186 6.74 -11.95 -1.29
CA ALA A 186 7.09 -11.49 0.05
C ALA A 186 6.60 -12.47 1.13
N ILE A 187 5.35 -12.94 1.03
CA ILE A 187 4.77 -13.95 1.94
C ILE A 187 5.56 -15.26 1.86
N LYS A 188 5.92 -15.70 0.65
CA LYS A 188 6.76 -16.89 0.44
C LYS A 188 8.12 -16.74 1.12
N GLY A 189 8.74 -15.56 1.05
CA GLY A 189 9.98 -15.24 1.77
C GLY A 189 9.83 -15.39 3.28
N VAL A 190 8.75 -14.82 3.85
CA VAL A 190 8.44 -14.91 5.29
C VAL A 190 8.19 -16.35 5.72
N LEU A 191 7.41 -17.12 4.97
CA LEU A 191 7.15 -18.54 5.28
C LEU A 191 8.43 -19.38 5.21
N SER A 192 9.32 -19.11 4.26
CA SER A 192 10.62 -19.78 4.17
C SER A 192 11.48 -19.51 5.40
N ALA A 193 11.55 -18.25 5.83
CA ALA A 193 12.24 -17.87 7.07
C ALA A 193 11.60 -18.54 8.30
N GLN A 194 10.27 -18.55 8.41
CA GLN A 194 9.56 -19.26 9.47
C GLN A 194 9.88 -20.76 9.49
N ARG A 195 9.95 -21.42 8.33
CA ARG A 195 10.31 -22.85 8.23
C ARG A 195 11.71 -23.12 8.81
N SER A 196 12.69 -22.24 8.55
CA SER A 196 14.02 -22.34 9.16
C SER A 196 13.93 -22.26 10.69
N THR A 197 13.20 -21.28 11.22
CA THR A 197 13.05 -21.11 12.68
C THR A 197 12.37 -22.31 13.33
N PHE A 198 11.38 -22.93 12.67
CA PHE A 198 10.77 -24.17 13.17
C PHE A 198 11.74 -25.34 13.16
N GLY A 199 12.61 -25.45 12.15
CA GLY A 199 13.70 -26.43 12.14
C GLY A 199 14.64 -26.26 13.34
N ASP A 200 15.02 -25.04 13.65
CA ASP A 200 15.87 -24.73 14.81
C ASP A 200 15.18 -25.04 16.14
N ILE A 201 13.89 -24.70 16.26
CA ILE A 201 13.07 -25.03 17.43
C ILE A 201 12.97 -26.55 17.60
N GLN A 202 12.69 -27.28 16.51
CA GLN A 202 12.64 -28.75 16.54
C GLN A 202 13.97 -29.35 16.99
N GLY A 203 15.10 -28.79 16.51
CA GLY A 203 16.44 -29.17 16.96
C GLY A 203 16.66 -28.94 18.46
N LYS A 204 16.28 -27.77 18.98
CA LYS A 204 16.37 -27.44 20.41
C LYS A 204 15.46 -28.31 21.28
N VAL A 205 14.23 -28.57 20.83
CA VAL A 205 13.28 -29.46 21.50
C VAL A 205 13.82 -30.89 21.54
N LYS A 206 14.45 -31.35 20.46
CA LYS A 206 15.12 -32.66 20.42
C LYS A 206 16.28 -32.72 21.42
N GLN A 207 17.13 -31.68 21.48
CA GLN A 207 18.20 -31.60 22.48
C GLN A 207 17.66 -31.61 23.93
N LEU A 208 16.52 -30.96 24.20
CA LEU A 208 15.85 -31.00 25.50
C LEU A 208 15.28 -32.38 25.81
N SER A 209 14.70 -33.05 24.81
CA SER A 209 14.21 -34.43 24.92
C SER A 209 15.34 -35.40 25.27
N ASP A 210 16.53 -35.22 24.70
CA ASP A 210 17.69 -36.05 24.98
C ASP A 210 18.23 -35.85 26.41
N LYS A 211 17.94 -34.71 27.05
CA LYS A 211 18.30 -34.43 28.46
C LYS A 211 17.25 -34.90 29.46
N PHE A 212 16.03 -35.19 29.02
CA PHE A 212 14.93 -35.66 29.88
C PHE A 212 15.23 -36.96 30.66
N PRO A 213 15.94 -37.97 30.10
CA PRO A 213 16.36 -39.17 30.83
C PRO A 213 17.31 -38.85 32.00
N MET A 214 18.21 -37.87 31.83
CA MET A 214 19.11 -37.44 32.89
C MET A 214 18.36 -36.77 34.04
N VAL A 215 17.35 -35.95 33.74
CA VAL A 215 16.45 -35.37 34.75
C VAL A 215 15.68 -36.46 35.50
N ARG A 216 15.15 -37.46 34.78
CA ARG A 216 14.47 -38.62 35.41
C ARG A 216 15.42 -39.45 36.28
N SER A 217 16.68 -39.60 35.87
CA SER A 217 17.72 -40.29 36.63
C SER A 217 18.03 -39.57 37.95
N ILE A 218 18.23 -38.25 37.91
CA ILE A 218 18.47 -37.42 39.10
C ILE A 218 17.26 -37.47 40.04
N LEU A 219 16.03 -37.37 39.51
CA LEU A 219 14.81 -37.50 40.30
C LEU A 219 14.69 -38.88 40.97
N GLY A 220 15.10 -39.94 40.27
CA GLY A 220 15.17 -41.30 40.81
C GLY A 220 16.19 -41.45 41.95
N MET A 221 17.37 -40.84 41.81
CA MET A 221 18.39 -40.82 42.86
C MET A 221 17.92 -40.08 44.11
N ILE A 222 17.21 -38.95 43.94
CA ILE A 222 16.61 -38.19 45.04
C ILE A 222 15.54 -39.03 45.76
N LYS A 223 14.64 -39.67 45.02
CA LYS A 223 13.62 -40.56 45.62
C LYS A 223 14.24 -41.74 46.36
N ARG A 224 15.28 -42.37 45.82
CA ARG A 224 16.00 -43.47 46.50
C ARG A 224 16.69 -43.02 47.78
N LYS A 225 17.25 -41.81 47.81
CA LYS A 225 17.85 -41.27 49.04
C LYS A 225 16.77 -41.03 50.11
N LYS A 226 15.65 -40.41 49.71
CA LYS A 226 14.50 -40.18 50.61
C LYS A 226 13.87 -41.48 51.12
N SER A 227 13.81 -42.55 50.31
CA SER A 227 13.24 -43.84 50.75
C SER A 227 14.13 -44.55 51.79
N LYS A 228 15.46 -44.41 51.68
CA LYS A 228 16.39 -44.98 52.67
C LYS A 228 16.18 -44.37 54.06
N ASP A 229 16.00 -43.05 54.13
CA ASP A 229 15.76 -42.35 55.39
C ASP A 229 14.45 -42.83 56.06
N THR A 230 13.38 -43.04 55.27
CA THR A 230 12.10 -43.57 55.79
C THR A 230 12.22 -45.02 56.26
N ILE A 231 12.96 -45.88 55.55
CA ILE A 231 13.16 -47.30 55.94
C ILE A 231 13.94 -47.38 57.26
N ILE A 232 14.98 -46.57 57.42
CA ILE A 232 15.77 -46.52 58.66
C ILE A 232 14.89 -46.07 59.83
N LEU A 233 14.10 -45.01 59.67
CA LEU A 233 13.18 -44.53 60.69
C LEU A 233 12.16 -45.60 61.11
N ALA A 234 11.55 -46.29 60.13
CA ALA A 234 10.56 -47.34 60.39
C ALA A 234 11.17 -48.54 61.14
N ALA A 235 12.40 -48.95 60.79
CA ALA A 235 13.11 -50.02 61.48
C ALA A 235 13.41 -49.69 62.94
N VAL A 236 13.80 -48.43 63.24
CA VAL A 236 14.04 -47.97 64.61
C VAL A 236 12.76 -48.01 65.43
N ILE A 237 11.65 -47.48 64.89
CA ILE A 237 10.35 -47.50 65.56
C ILE A 237 9.90 -48.95 65.84
N ALA A 238 9.99 -49.83 64.84
CA ALA A 238 9.64 -51.24 65.00
C ALA A 238 10.49 -51.92 66.09
N GLY A 239 11.82 -51.70 66.09
CA GLY A 239 12.72 -52.22 67.11
C GLY A 239 12.36 -51.74 68.52
N CYS A 240 12.07 -50.45 68.69
CA CYS A 240 11.63 -49.89 69.96
C CYS A 240 10.30 -50.51 70.43
N THR A 241 9.32 -50.68 69.54
CA THR A 241 8.03 -51.29 69.90
C THR A 241 8.16 -52.76 70.29
N LEU A 242 9.02 -53.52 69.62
CA LEU A 242 9.25 -54.94 69.90
C LEU A 242 9.98 -55.12 71.24
N PHE A 243 10.96 -54.25 71.53
CA PHE A 243 11.66 -54.23 72.81
C PHE A 243 10.71 -53.95 73.98
N LEU A 244 9.81 -52.97 73.82
CA LEU A 244 8.77 -52.67 74.82
C LEU A 244 7.80 -53.84 75.01
N PHE A 245 7.43 -54.53 73.93
CA PHE A 245 6.54 -55.69 73.99
C PHE A 245 7.19 -56.88 74.72
N ILE A 246 8.46 -57.17 74.43
CA ILE A 246 9.23 -58.21 75.15
C ILE A 246 9.35 -57.85 76.63
N TYR A 247 9.66 -56.59 76.95
CA TYR A 247 9.75 -56.13 78.33
C TYR A 247 8.41 -56.29 79.08
N TRP A 248 7.29 -56.02 78.41
CA TRP A 248 5.96 -56.21 78.98
C TRP A 248 5.61 -57.68 79.23
N ILE A 249 6.00 -58.59 78.31
CA ILE A 249 5.82 -60.04 78.51
C ILE A 249 6.73 -60.60 79.61
N SER A 250 7.92 -60.05 79.77
CA SER A 250 8.90 -60.54 80.75
C SER A 250 8.62 -60.08 82.19
N LYS A 251 7.61 -59.25 82.41
CA LYS A 251 7.22 -58.70 83.71
C LYS A 251 5.90 -59.31 84.18
#